data_AF-A0A929ZT88-F1
#
_entry.id   AF-A0A929ZT88-F1
#
_cell.length_a   1.000
_cell.length_b   1.000
_cell.length_c   1.000
_cell.angle_alpha   90.00
_cell.angle_beta   90.00
_cell.angle_gamma   90.00
#
_symmetry.space_group_name_H-M   'P 1'
#
loop_
_entity.id
_entity.type
_entity.pdbx_description
1 polymer ?
#
loop_
_entity_poly.entity_id
_entity_poly.type
_entity_poly.pdbx_seq_one_letter_code
_entity_poly.pdbx_strand_id
1 'polypeptide(L)'
;ITVQTNGKILEYEKENISQYPASAQIENSLIIPPCFIGENVKIVNSIIGPRVSLGNNTVVKNSNIDNSLIQERTEIQSANLSNSMIGNSAKYIGTSINLSLGDFSVLDFSE
;
A
#
# COMPACT_ATOMS: atom_id res chain seq x y z
N ILE A 1 -0.02 13.21 -6.44
CA ILE A 1 0.36 12.17 -7.42
C ILE A 1 -0.88 11.31 -7.67
N THR A 2 -1.17 10.96 -8.93
CA THR A 2 -2.28 10.04 -9.26
C THR A 2 -1.78 8.60 -9.35
N VAL A 3 -2.67 7.62 -9.24
CA VAL A 3 -2.35 6.19 -9.38
C VAL A 3 -1.66 5.89 -10.71
N GLN A 4 -2.10 6.50 -11.80
CA GLN A 4 -1.50 6.34 -13.13
C GLN A 4 -0.06 6.86 -13.19
N THR A 5 0.20 8.03 -12.62
CA THR A 5 1.56 8.59 -12.57
C THR A 5 2.46 7.74 -11.68
N ASN A 6 1.95 7.24 -10.55
CA ASN A 6 2.67 6.32 -9.66
C ASN A 6 3.17 5.07 -10.40
N GLY A 7 2.29 4.39 -11.14
CA GLY A 7 2.66 3.21 -11.90
C GLY A 7 3.80 3.46 -12.90
N LYS A 8 3.80 4.61 -13.58
CA LYS A 8 4.88 5.00 -14.51
C LYS A 8 6.21 5.24 -13.81
N ILE A 9 6.19 5.91 -12.65
CA ILE A 9 7.40 6.17 -11.85
C ILE A 9 8.00 4.84 -11.40
N LEU A 10 7.18 3.95 -10.85
CA LEU A 10 7.62 2.64 -10.37
C LEU A 10 8.22 1.76 -11.47
N GLU A 11 7.72 1.87 -12.70
CA GLU A 11 8.32 1.16 -13.84
C GLU A 11 9.67 1.74 -14.25
N TYR A 12 9.78 3.07 -14.30
CA TYR A 12 11.01 3.74 -14.67
C TYR A 12 12.13 3.49 -13.66
N GLU A 13 11.77 3.43 -12.37
CA GLU A 13 12.73 3.26 -11.29
C GLU A 13 12.90 1.80 -10.83
N LYS A 14 12.33 0.80 -11.53
CA LYS A 14 12.24 -0.59 -11.03
C LYS A 14 13.57 -1.14 -10.47
N GLU A 15 14.70 -0.76 -11.08
CA GLU A 15 16.04 -1.22 -10.69
C GLU A 15 16.54 -0.56 -9.40
N ASN A 16 16.09 0.66 -9.10
CA ASN A 16 16.45 1.43 -7.90
C ASN A 16 15.56 1.09 -6.69
N ILE A 17 14.31 0.68 -6.92
CA ILE A 17 13.31 0.34 -5.87
C ILE A 17 13.31 -1.15 -5.52
N SER A 18 14.27 -1.91 -6.02
CA SER A 18 14.38 -3.35 -5.76
C SER A 18 14.70 -3.70 -4.30
N GLN A 19 15.07 -2.71 -3.49
CA GLN A 19 15.35 -2.87 -2.06
C GLN A 19 14.44 -1.95 -1.23
N TYR A 20 13.89 -2.49 -0.14
CA TYR A 20 13.16 -1.72 0.86
C TYR A 20 14.07 -1.39 2.06
N PRO A 21 13.77 -0.32 2.82
CA PRO A 21 14.57 0.07 3.99
C PRO A 21 14.66 -1.04 5.04
N ALA A 22 15.77 -1.10 5.79
CA ALA A 22 15.94 -2.06 6.90
C ALA A 22 14.91 -1.88 8.03
N SER A 23 14.25 -0.72 8.10
CA SER A 23 13.16 -0.44 9.03
C SER A 23 11.82 -1.05 8.61
N ALA A 24 11.67 -1.49 7.36
CA ALA A 24 10.47 -2.15 6.89
C ALA A 24 10.38 -3.57 7.49
N GLN A 25 9.19 -3.93 7.98
CA GLN A 25 8.91 -5.23 8.56
C GLN A 25 7.96 -5.99 7.64
N ILE A 26 8.43 -7.13 7.11
CA ILE A 26 7.66 -7.96 6.18
C ILE A 26 7.56 -9.37 6.78
N GLU A 27 6.35 -9.79 7.12
CA GLU A 27 6.08 -11.05 7.80
C GLU A 27 5.01 -11.84 7.03
N ASN A 28 5.31 -13.09 6.67
CA ASN A 28 4.39 -13.99 5.95
C ASN A 28 3.75 -13.32 4.72
N SER A 29 4.57 -12.58 3.96
CA SER A 29 4.10 -11.67 2.92
C SER A 29 4.91 -11.80 1.64
N LEU A 30 4.25 -11.51 0.52
CA LEU A 30 4.86 -11.51 -0.81
C LEU A 30 4.86 -10.09 -1.38
N ILE A 31 6.02 -9.61 -1.80
CA ILE A 31 6.17 -8.36 -2.54
C ILE A 31 6.42 -8.70 -4.00
N ILE A 32 5.59 -8.15 -4.89
CA ILE A 32 5.66 -8.34 -6.34
C ILE A 32 6.17 -7.03 -6.95
N PRO A 33 7.43 -6.97 -7.45
CA PRO A 33 7.96 -5.75 -8.03
C PRO A 33 7.21 -5.31 -9.31
N PRO A 34 7.26 -4.02 -9.67
CA PRO A 34 7.89 -2.93 -8.91
C PRO A 34 6.97 -2.45 -7.77
N CYS A 35 7.56 -2.22 -6.59
CA CYS A 35 6.88 -1.61 -5.45
C CYS A 35 7.80 -0.58 -4.78
N PHE A 36 7.23 0.51 -4.28
CA PHE A 36 7.91 1.41 -3.36
C PHE A 36 7.44 1.12 -1.94
N ILE A 37 8.38 0.95 -1.01
CA ILE A 37 8.11 0.67 0.40
C ILE A 37 8.88 1.70 1.23
N GLY A 38 8.14 2.55 1.94
CA GLY A 38 8.71 3.57 2.83
C GLY A 38 9.31 3.01 4.12
N GLU A 39 9.89 3.90 4.92
CA GLU A 39 10.44 3.57 6.23
C GLU A 39 9.36 3.17 7.24
N ASN A 40 9.71 2.25 8.14
CA ASN A 40 8.83 1.74 9.21
C ASN A 40 7.50 1.15 8.71
N VAL A 41 7.40 0.81 7.42
CA VAL A 41 6.23 0.13 6.88
C VAL A 41 6.17 -1.28 7.46
N LYS A 42 4.97 -1.70 7.88
CA LYS A 42 4.72 -3.05 8.38
C LYS A 42 3.72 -3.78 7.50
N ILE A 43 4.13 -4.93 6.96
CA ILE A 43 3.34 -5.75 6.05
C ILE A 43 3.24 -7.15 6.67
N VAL A 44 2.02 -7.61 6.93
CA VAL A 44 1.78 -8.90 7.60
C VAL A 44 0.69 -9.68 6.85
N ASN A 45 0.95 -10.95 6.53
CA ASN A 45 -0.01 -11.86 5.88
C ASN A 45 -0.66 -11.27 4.62
N SER A 46 0.14 -10.58 3.79
CA SER A 46 -0.35 -9.73 2.70
C SER A 46 0.44 -9.92 1.41
N ILE A 47 -0.21 -9.69 0.27
CA ILE A 47 0.42 -9.62 -1.05
C ILE A 47 0.41 -8.16 -1.52
N ILE A 48 1.59 -7.62 -1.82
CA ILE A 48 1.77 -6.23 -2.25
C ILE A 48 2.40 -6.21 -3.63
N GLY A 49 1.70 -5.64 -4.60
CA GLY A 49 2.19 -5.41 -5.96
C GLY A 49 1.50 -6.24 -7.04
N PRO A 50 1.83 -5.96 -8.32
CA PRO A 50 2.79 -4.96 -8.76
C PRO A 50 2.24 -3.53 -8.70
N ARG A 51 3.14 -2.55 -8.87
CA ARG A 51 2.85 -1.10 -8.94
C ARG A 51 2.19 -0.53 -7.69
N VAL A 52 2.65 -0.95 -6.51
CA VAL A 52 2.17 -0.41 -5.23
C VAL A 52 3.21 0.50 -4.60
N SER A 53 2.75 1.62 -4.06
CA SER A 53 3.56 2.50 -3.20
C SER A 53 2.96 2.52 -1.81
N LEU A 54 3.77 2.21 -0.80
CA LEU A 54 3.42 2.32 0.62
C LEU A 54 4.26 3.44 1.24
N GLY A 55 3.60 4.50 1.69
CA GLY A 55 4.23 5.62 2.39
C GLY A 55 4.77 5.23 3.78
N ASN A 56 5.59 6.10 4.35
CA ASN A 56 6.25 5.88 5.64
C ASN A 56 5.24 5.60 6.76
N ASN A 57 5.62 4.75 7.71
CA ASN A 57 4.84 4.40 8.91
C ASN A 57 3.44 3.82 8.59
N THR A 58 3.26 3.22 7.42
CA THR A 58 2.01 2.59 7.00
C THR A 58 1.97 1.12 7.41
N VAL A 59 0.81 0.64 7.84
CA VAL A 59 0.59 -0.73 8.30
C VAL A 59 -0.43 -1.41 7.39
N VAL A 60 -0.05 -2.55 6.83
CA VAL A 60 -0.90 -3.39 5.99
C VAL A 60 -0.99 -4.79 6.59
N LYS A 61 -2.21 -5.27 6.84
CA LYS A 61 -2.45 -6.61 7.42
C LYS A 61 -3.52 -7.36 6.64
N ASN A 62 -3.30 -8.65 6.41
CA ASN A 62 -4.28 -9.55 5.79
C ASN A 62 -4.87 -9.00 4.48
N SER A 63 -4.05 -8.38 3.62
CA SER A 63 -4.54 -7.63 2.45
C SER A 63 -3.82 -8.00 1.16
N ASN A 64 -4.52 -7.89 0.04
CA ASN A 64 -3.96 -7.97 -1.31
C ASN A 64 -4.09 -6.59 -1.95
N ILE A 65 -2.96 -6.02 -2.39
CA ILE A 65 -2.94 -4.67 -2.96
C ILE A 65 -2.15 -4.69 -4.26
N ASP A 66 -2.73 -4.19 -5.35
CA ASP A 66 -2.06 -3.98 -6.63
C ASP A 66 -2.38 -2.59 -7.20
N ASN A 67 -1.51 -2.08 -8.08
CA ASN A 67 -1.70 -0.84 -8.83
C ASN A 67 -2.30 0.32 -8.00
N SER A 68 -1.76 0.56 -6.81
CA SER A 68 -2.36 1.46 -5.82
C SER A 68 -1.32 2.35 -5.15
N LEU A 69 -1.76 3.55 -4.74
CA LEU A 69 -0.94 4.52 -4.02
C LEU A 69 -1.48 4.69 -2.59
N ILE A 70 -0.76 4.17 -1.62
CA ILE A 70 -1.07 4.30 -0.20
C ILE A 70 -0.09 5.30 0.41
N GLN A 71 -0.59 6.40 0.94
CA GLN A 71 0.24 7.46 1.51
C GLN A 71 0.65 7.15 2.96
N GLU A 72 1.18 8.13 3.68
CA GLU A 72 1.88 7.91 4.96
C GLU A 72 0.93 7.74 6.15
N ARG A 73 1.42 7.05 7.20
CA ARG A 73 0.73 6.85 8.48
C ARG A 73 -0.65 6.22 8.35
N THR A 74 -0.83 5.35 7.37
CA THR A 74 -2.13 4.76 7.04
C THR A 74 -2.24 3.33 7.56
N GLU A 75 -3.45 2.92 7.95
CA GLU A 75 -3.75 1.56 8.37
C GLU A 75 -4.70 0.88 7.38
N ILE A 76 -4.30 -0.28 6.87
CA ILE A 76 -5.09 -1.10 5.95
C ILE A 76 -5.21 -2.51 6.53
N GLN A 77 -6.44 -3.01 6.64
CA GLN A 77 -6.71 -4.34 7.14
C GLN A 77 -7.80 -5.04 6.33
N SER A 78 -7.59 -6.33 6.05
CA SER A 78 -8.58 -7.21 5.41
C SER A 78 -9.06 -6.70 4.04
N ALA A 79 -8.14 -6.13 3.24
CA ALA A 79 -8.45 -5.36 2.03
C ALA A 79 -8.02 -6.04 0.73
N ASN A 80 -8.74 -5.78 -0.37
CA ASN A 80 -8.40 -6.25 -1.73
C ASN A 80 -8.29 -5.07 -2.71
N LEU A 81 -7.34 -4.15 -2.51
CA LEU A 81 -7.31 -2.88 -3.22
C LEU A 81 -6.60 -3.00 -4.58
N SER A 82 -7.28 -2.56 -5.64
CA SER A 82 -6.71 -2.36 -6.97
C SER A 82 -7.06 -0.97 -7.50
N ASN A 83 -6.17 -0.36 -8.29
CA ASN A 83 -6.40 0.94 -8.92
C ASN A 83 -6.80 2.06 -7.92
N SER A 84 -6.32 1.97 -6.68
CA SER A 84 -6.84 2.73 -5.54
C SER A 84 -5.85 3.78 -5.05
N MET A 85 -6.36 4.82 -4.41
CA MET A 85 -5.56 5.83 -3.73
C MET A 85 -6.07 6.03 -2.30
N ILE A 86 -5.21 5.79 -1.31
CA ILE A 86 -5.51 6.01 0.09
C ILE A 86 -4.62 7.13 0.61
N GLY A 87 -5.24 8.20 1.09
CA GLY A 87 -4.59 9.39 1.61
C GLY A 87 -3.85 9.19 2.93
N ASN A 88 -3.27 10.27 3.45
CA ASN A 88 -2.48 10.25 4.68
C ASN A 88 -3.35 10.05 5.92
N SER A 89 -2.81 9.34 6.91
CA SER A 89 -3.46 9.14 8.21
C SER A 89 -4.88 8.58 8.09
N ALA A 90 -5.14 7.81 7.03
CA ALA A 90 -6.42 7.19 6.77
C ALA A 90 -6.45 5.79 7.39
N LYS A 91 -7.66 5.27 7.60
CA LYS A 91 -7.87 3.91 8.08
C LYS A 91 -8.90 3.21 7.21
N TYR A 92 -8.55 2.03 6.72
CA TYR A 92 -9.41 1.21 5.89
C TYR A 92 -9.47 -0.22 6.41
N ILE A 93 -10.68 -0.67 6.75
CA ILE A 93 -10.96 -2.04 7.18
C ILE A 93 -12.09 -2.62 6.33
N GLY A 94 -11.81 -3.71 5.63
CA GLY A 94 -12.81 -4.50 4.91
C GLY A 94 -12.47 -4.72 3.45
N THR A 95 -13.38 -5.37 2.72
CA THR A 95 -13.12 -5.84 1.35
C THR A 95 -13.74 -4.90 0.31
N SER A 96 -12.91 -4.19 -0.46
CA SER A 96 -13.31 -3.45 -1.67
C SER A 96 -12.25 -3.63 -2.73
N ILE A 97 -12.66 -3.67 -4.00
CA ILE A 97 -11.79 -3.87 -5.16
C ILE A 97 -11.20 -2.56 -5.69
N ASN A 98 -11.96 -1.45 -5.62
CA ASN A 98 -11.51 -0.14 -6.09
C ASN A 98 -12.10 0.97 -5.22
N LEU A 99 -11.24 1.75 -4.57
CA LEU A 99 -11.64 2.81 -3.65
C LEU A 99 -10.61 3.94 -3.66
N SER A 100 -11.08 5.18 -3.66
CA SER A 100 -10.25 6.33 -3.30
C SER A 100 -10.73 6.90 -1.96
N LEU A 101 -9.85 6.89 -0.97
CA LEU A 101 -10.13 7.38 0.38
C LEU A 101 -9.19 8.56 0.66
N GLY A 102 -9.76 9.70 1.06
CA GLY A 102 -8.98 10.91 1.35
C GLY A 102 -8.27 10.86 2.70
N ASP A 103 -7.51 11.91 2.97
CA ASP A 103 -6.76 12.05 4.22
C ASP A 103 -7.70 12.08 5.44
N PHE A 104 -7.22 11.55 6.57
CA PHE A 104 -7.93 11.52 7.87
C PHE A 104 -9.32 10.86 7.82
N SER A 105 -9.56 10.04 6.80
CA SER A 105 -10.83 9.36 6.61
C SER A 105 -10.77 7.94 7.14
N VAL A 106 -11.90 7.46 7.65
CA VAL A 106 -12.06 6.09 8.15
C VAL A 106 -13.20 5.44 7.40
N LEU A 107 -12.95 4.25 6.87
CA LEU A 107 -13.99 3.37 6.33
C LEU A 107 -13.83 2.01 6.97
N ASP A 108 -14.87 1.58 7.67
CA ASP A 108 -14.90 0.37 8.47
C ASP A 108 -16.22 -0.37 8.23
N PHE A 109 -16.12 -1.64 7.84
CA PHE A 109 -17.24 -2.53 7.58
C PHE A 109 -17.40 -3.62 8.66
N SER A 110 -16.70 -3.50 9.79
CA SER A 110 -16.94 -4.41 10.92
C SER A 110 -18.28 -4.08 11.60
N GLU A 111 -19.25 -4.99 11.46
CA GLU A 111 -20.32 -5.19 12.46
C GLU A 111 -19.85 -6.20 13.52
#